data_AF-A0A7C1UK86-F1
#
_entry.id   AF-A0A7C1UK86-F1
#
_cell.length_a   1.000
_cell.length_b   1.000
_cell.length_c   1.000
_cell.angle_alpha   90.00
_cell.angle_beta   90.00
_cell.angle_gamma   90.00
#
_symmetry.space_group_name_H-M   'P 1'
#
loop_
_entity.id
_entity.type
_entity.pdbx_description
1 polymer ?
#
loop_
_entity_poly.entity_id
_entity_poly.type
_entity_poly.pdbx_seq_one_letter_code
_entity_poly.pdbx_strand_id
1 'polypeptide(L)'
;MRIPKKPGEKETIDPVVAAAVGSVVSRAIATLEKQTEPIRKIFDNWTKQMVPAMEAIKETIHLWHLDDLHRKYSLKNNPLYVWHGFKYCRKHDLSIPGWIDDYLDRVAINLTTINRRDISPGKVSDEIKKAVEMDRGMGSGTVFSDHEDTNSRLEVVLRACELIDEKIEEQGALKRGDKKVIWDQVAEENNKSWEYVRDQYAAYEDFINSI
;
A
#
# COMPACT_ATOMS: atom_id res chain seq x y z
N MET A 1 53.61 -56.96 27.69
CA MET A 1 52.19 -57.37 27.75
C MET A 1 51.32 -56.15 27.46
N ARG A 2 50.66 -56.09 26.30
CA ARG A 2 49.57 -55.12 26.04
C ARG A 2 48.27 -55.75 26.54
N ILE A 3 47.61 -55.12 27.51
CA ILE A 3 46.28 -55.51 27.97
C ILE A 3 45.25 -54.90 27.00
N PRO A 4 44.24 -55.64 26.52
CA PRO A 4 43.23 -55.12 25.60
C PRO A 4 42.21 -54.26 26.35
N LYS A 5 41.80 -53.12 25.78
CA LYS A 5 40.68 -52.33 26.31
C LYS A 5 39.36 -53.07 26.06
N LYS A 6 38.50 -53.14 27.08
CA LYS A 6 37.14 -53.70 27.01
C LYS A 6 36.22 -52.79 26.18
N PRO A 7 35.29 -53.34 25.38
CA PRO A 7 34.26 -52.56 24.71
C PRO A 7 33.21 -52.13 25.74
N GLY A 8 33.07 -50.82 25.99
CA GLY A 8 32.02 -50.27 26.85
C GLY A 8 32.43 -49.16 27.83
N GLU A 9 33.69 -48.73 27.88
CA GLU A 9 34.06 -47.51 28.59
C GLU A 9 33.45 -46.30 27.86
N LYS A 10 32.33 -45.78 28.36
CA LYS A 10 31.94 -44.41 28.06
C LYS A 10 33.06 -43.53 28.58
N GLU A 11 33.75 -42.81 27.69
CA GLU A 11 34.70 -41.77 28.07
C GLU A 11 33.98 -40.79 29.01
N THR A 12 34.19 -40.95 30.31
CA THR A 12 33.79 -39.97 31.31
C THR A 12 34.74 -38.81 31.14
N ILE A 13 34.26 -37.75 30.49
CA ILE A 13 34.96 -36.49 30.36
C ILE A 13 35.28 -36.00 31.78
N ASP A 14 36.56 -35.75 32.04
CA ASP A 14 37.03 -35.25 33.32
C ASP A 14 36.22 -33.99 33.72
N PRO A 15 35.64 -33.94 34.93
CA PRO A 15 34.81 -32.83 35.37
C PRO A 15 35.55 -31.48 35.35
N VAL A 16 36.88 -31.48 35.49
CA VAL A 16 37.72 -30.28 35.35
C VAL A 16 37.79 -29.85 33.88
N VAL A 17 37.91 -30.80 32.96
CA VAL A 17 37.89 -30.55 31.51
C VAL A 17 36.52 -30.04 31.07
N ALA A 18 35.43 -30.62 31.57
CA ALA A 18 34.07 -30.16 31.31
C ALA A 18 33.83 -28.73 31.83
N ALA A 19 34.29 -28.42 33.04
CA ALA A 19 34.21 -27.08 33.61
C ALA A 19 35.03 -26.04 32.82
N ALA A 20 36.23 -26.41 32.38
CA ALA A 20 37.09 -25.55 31.56
C ALA A 20 36.46 -25.24 30.20
N VAL A 21 35.89 -26.25 29.52
CA VAL A 21 35.17 -26.07 28.25
C VAL A 21 33.93 -25.20 28.44
N GLY A 22 33.14 -25.43 29.49
CA GLY A 22 31.98 -24.59 29.81
C GLY A 22 32.34 -23.12 30.01
N SER A 23 33.41 -22.84 30.76
CA SER A 23 33.92 -21.47 30.95
C SER A 23 34.35 -20.81 29.62
N VAL A 24 35.01 -21.56 28.74
CA VAL A 24 35.45 -21.03 27.42
C VAL A 24 34.25 -20.74 26.51
N VAL A 25 33.27 -21.63 26.47
CA VAL A 25 32.03 -21.45 25.69
C VAL A 25 31.24 -20.25 26.20
N SER A 26 31.05 -20.11 27.51
CA SER A 26 30.35 -18.94 28.09
C SER A 26 31.07 -17.61 27.79
N ARG A 27 32.41 -17.60 27.81
CA ARG A 27 33.19 -16.41 27.42
C ARG A 27 33.05 -16.07 25.95
N ALA A 28 33.05 -17.07 25.08
CA ALA A 28 32.84 -16.89 23.65
C ALA A 28 31.44 -16.32 23.36
N ILE A 29 30.40 -16.86 24.00
CA ILE A 29 29.02 -16.35 23.90
C ILE A 29 28.93 -14.90 24.38
N ALA A 30 29.44 -14.58 25.57
CA ALA A 30 29.41 -13.22 26.10
C ALA A 30 30.18 -12.21 25.22
N THR A 31 31.26 -12.67 24.56
CA THR A 31 32.02 -11.85 23.62
C THR A 31 31.23 -11.59 22.33
N LEU A 32 30.57 -12.62 21.80
CA LEU A 32 29.70 -12.52 20.62
C LEU A 32 28.47 -11.63 20.89
N GLU A 33 27.85 -11.73 22.07
CA GLU A 33 26.76 -10.85 22.48
C GLU A 33 27.23 -9.39 22.56
N LYS A 34 28.40 -9.14 23.18
CA LYS A 34 28.98 -7.78 23.23
C LYS A 34 29.30 -7.22 21.84
N GLN A 35 29.69 -8.06 20.89
CA GLN A 35 30.01 -7.64 19.53
C GLN A 35 28.76 -7.40 18.67
N THR A 36 27.67 -8.13 18.93
CA THR A 36 26.41 -8.02 18.18
C THR A 36 25.44 -6.98 18.75
N GLU A 37 25.54 -6.65 20.04
CA GLU A 37 24.70 -5.66 20.72
C GLU A 37 24.71 -4.26 20.08
N PRO A 38 25.85 -3.69 19.63
CA PRO A 38 25.86 -2.41 18.92
C PRO A 38 25.08 -2.46 17.60
N ILE A 39 25.22 -3.55 16.84
CA ILE A 39 24.52 -3.76 15.57
C ILE A 39 23.02 -3.89 15.83
N ARG A 40 22.63 -4.63 16.86
CA ARG A 40 21.24 -4.78 17.28
C ARG A 40 20.61 -3.45 17.67
N LYS A 41 21.32 -2.63 18.45
CA LYS A 41 20.84 -1.28 18.82
C LYS A 41 20.69 -0.36 17.62
N ILE A 42 21.61 -0.42 16.65
CA ILE A 42 21.50 0.34 15.40
C ILE A 42 20.26 -0.11 14.63
N PHE A 43 20.06 -1.42 14.49
CA PHE A 43 18.90 -1.98 13.81
C PHE A 43 17.59 -1.61 14.51
N ASP A 44 17.49 -1.78 15.84
CA ASP A 44 16.30 -1.42 16.62
C ASP A 44 15.98 0.08 16.53
N ASN A 45 17.01 0.93 16.55
CA ASN A 45 16.83 2.37 16.40
C ASN A 45 16.38 2.75 14.98
N TRP A 46 16.95 2.08 13.96
CA TRP A 46 16.55 2.23 12.57
C TRP A 46 15.09 1.78 12.36
N THR A 47 14.70 0.60 12.84
CA THR A 47 13.33 0.09 12.75
C THR A 47 12.32 1.01 13.45
N LYS A 48 12.68 1.54 14.63
CA LYS A 48 11.82 2.49 15.37
C LYS A 48 11.57 3.79 14.62
N GLN A 49 12.48 4.21 13.74
CA GLN A 49 12.35 5.45 12.97
C GLN A 49 11.71 5.21 11.60
N MET A 50 12.10 4.13 10.91
CA MET A 50 11.67 3.85 9.54
C MET A 50 10.22 3.37 9.47
N VAL A 51 9.81 2.47 10.38
CA VAL A 51 8.47 1.87 10.31
C VAL A 51 7.37 2.94 10.39
N PRO A 52 7.41 3.89 11.35
CA PRO A 52 6.43 4.98 11.38
C PRO A 52 6.47 5.87 10.13
N ALA A 53 7.66 6.15 9.58
CA ALA A 53 7.79 6.97 8.38
C ALA A 53 7.18 6.29 7.14
N MET A 54 7.39 4.98 6.98
CA MET A 54 6.79 4.20 5.90
C MET A 54 5.27 4.14 6.02
N GLU A 55 4.74 3.96 7.23
CA GLU A 55 3.29 3.96 7.45
C GLU A 55 2.67 5.35 7.17
N ALA A 56 3.35 6.43 7.55
CA ALA A 56 2.90 7.79 7.24
C ALA A 56 2.87 8.07 5.71
N ILE A 57 3.85 7.57 4.96
CA ILE A 57 3.87 7.70 3.48
C ILE A 57 2.69 6.93 2.87
N LYS A 58 2.45 5.69 3.30
CA LYS A 58 1.30 4.90 2.83
C LYS A 58 -0.02 5.59 3.13
N GLU A 59 -0.19 6.08 4.35
CA GLU A 59 -1.38 6.82 4.76
C GLU A 59 -1.61 8.05 3.88
N THR A 60 -0.55 8.80 3.58
CA THR A 60 -0.62 9.98 2.70
C THR A 60 -1.06 9.62 1.28
N ILE A 61 -0.58 8.50 0.74
CA ILE A 61 -0.98 8.01 -0.60
C ILE A 61 -2.45 7.56 -0.60
N HIS A 62 -2.91 6.90 0.47
CA HIS A 62 -4.30 6.51 0.63
C HIS A 62 -5.23 7.74 0.67
N LEU A 63 -4.85 8.76 1.44
CA LEU A 63 -5.60 10.02 1.52
C LEU A 63 -5.65 10.74 0.18
N TRP A 64 -4.51 10.84 -0.52
CA TRP A 64 -4.44 11.45 -1.86
C TRP A 64 -5.37 10.75 -2.85
N HIS A 65 -5.37 9.41 -2.86
CA HIS A 65 -6.19 8.65 -3.78
C HIS A 65 -7.69 8.86 -3.53
N LEU A 66 -8.10 8.85 -2.26
CA LEU A 66 -9.48 9.10 -1.86
C LEU A 66 -9.91 10.54 -2.16
N ASP A 67 -9.02 11.52 -2.01
CA ASP A 67 -9.28 12.91 -2.40
C ASP A 67 -9.42 13.07 -3.93
N ASP A 68 -8.56 12.45 -4.74
CA ASP A 68 -8.69 12.50 -6.20
C ASP A 68 -10.02 11.88 -6.66
N LEU A 69 -10.42 10.76 -6.05
CA LEU A 69 -11.71 10.12 -6.31
C LEU A 69 -12.88 11.03 -5.91
N HIS A 70 -12.81 11.65 -4.73
CA HIS A 70 -13.83 12.59 -4.28
C HIS A 70 -13.95 13.79 -5.22
N ARG A 71 -12.83 14.44 -5.56
CA ARG A 71 -12.78 15.56 -6.51
C ARG A 71 -13.38 15.17 -7.86
N LYS A 72 -13.06 13.99 -8.38
CA LYS A 72 -13.65 13.48 -9.63
C LYS A 72 -15.14 13.21 -9.52
N TYR A 73 -15.59 12.67 -8.38
CA TYR A 73 -17.01 12.53 -8.09
C TYR A 73 -17.70 13.90 -8.11
N SER A 74 -17.18 14.90 -7.39
CA SER A 74 -17.77 16.25 -7.34
C SER A 74 -17.79 16.95 -8.69
N LEU A 75 -16.74 16.80 -9.51
CA LEU A 75 -16.64 17.46 -10.82
C LEU A 75 -17.50 16.81 -11.90
N LYS A 76 -17.52 15.47 -11.94
CA LYS A 76 -18.17 14.71 -13.01
C LYS A 76 -19.55 14.18 -12.63
N ASN A 77 -19.92 14.26 -11.35
CA ASN A 77 -21.11 13.65 -10.78
C ASN A 77 -21.27 12.18 -11.19
N ASN A 78 -20.16 11.44 -11.23
CA ASN A 78 -20.14 10.05 -11.68
C ASN A 78 -20.02 9.10 -10.48
N PRO A 79 -21.07 8.33 -10.16
CA PRO A 79 -21.09 7.48 -8.97
C PRO A 79 -20.05 6.36 -8.98
N LEU A 80 -19.47 6.04 -10.14
CA LEU A 80 -18.41 5.03 -10.22
C LEU A 80 -17.17 5.40 -9.39
N TYR A 81 -16.88 6.69 -9.21
CA TYR A 81 -15.80 7.13 -8.32
C TYR A 81 -16.10 6.82 -6.85
N VAL A 82 -17.37 6.86 -6.44
CA VAL A 82 -17.80 6.45 -5.09
C VAL A 82 -17.63 4.95 -4.90
N TRP A 83 -18.11 4.15 -5.86
CA TRP A 83 -17.95 2.69 -5.81
C TRP A 83 -16.47 2.29 -5.82
N HIS A 84 -15.64 3.03 -6.55
CA HIS A 84 -14.20 2.85 -6.54
C HIS A 84 -13.63 3.14 -5.15
N GLY A 85 -13.93 4.31 -4.57
CA GLY A 85 -13.47 4.67 -3.23
C GLY A 85 -13.90 3.63 -2.19
N PHE A 86 -15.15 3.17 -2.25
CA PHE A 86 -15.64 2.14 -1.35
C PHE A 86 -14.86 0.83 -1.48
N LYS A 87 -14.67 0.34 -2.71
CA LYS A 87 -13.86 -0.85 -2.99
C LYS A 87 -12.43 -0.67 -2.49
N TYR A 88 -11.85 0.51 -2.68
CA TYR A 88 -10.50 0.85 -2.25
C TYR A 88 -10.36 0.80 -0.73
N CYS A 89 -11.25 1.48 0.01
CA CYS A 89 -11.28 1.43 1.47
C CYS A 89 -11.38 -0.01 1.99
N ARG A 90 -12.27 -0.82 1.41
CA ARG A 90 -12.44 -2.24 1.79
C ARG A 90 -11.19 -3.08 1.51
N LYS A 91 -10.47 -2.81 0.43
CA LYS A 91 -9.24 -3.53 0.06
C LYS A 91 -8.08 -3.21 1.01
N HIS A 92 -8.00 -1.98 1.49
CA HIS A 92 -6.88 -1.47 2.28
C HIS A 92 -7.20 -1.28 3.77
N ASP A 93 -8.35 -1.78 4.23
CA ASP A 93 -8.85 -1.66 5.61
C ASP A 93 -8.90 -0.21 6.13
N LEU A 94 -9.28 0.71 5.24
CA LEU A 94 -9.40 2.14 5.56
C LEU A 94 -10.81 2.45 6.06
N SER A 95 -10.92 3.46 6.94
CA SER A 95 -12.22 4.04 7.27
C SER A 95 -12.92 4.55 6.01
N ILE A 96 -14.23 4.35 5.94
CA ILE A 96 -15.03 4.86 4.82
C ILE A 96 -15.21 6.38 5.03
N PRO A 97 -14.86 7.22 4.04
CA PRO A 97 -15.11 8.65 4.13
C PRO A 97 -16.60 8.98 4.07
N GLY A 98 -17.01 10.05 4.77
CA GLY A 98 -18.42 10.46 4.84
C GLY A 98 -19.10 10.67 3.49
N TRP A 99 -18.39 11.20 2.47
CA TRP A 99 -18.96 11.39 1.13
C TRP A 99 -19.35 10.08 0.44
N ILE A 100 -18.71 8.96 0.80
CA ILE A 100 -19.07 7.62 0.32
C ILE A 100 -20.30 7.12 1.07
N ASP A 101 -20.30 7.22 2.41
CA ASP A 101 -21.44 6.81 3.23
C ASP A 101 -22.71 7.58 2.85
N ASP A 102 -22.62 8.90 2.68
CA ASP A 102 -23.72 9.77 2.26
C ASP A 102 -24.33 9.33 0.92
N TYR A 103 -23.50 8.90 -0.03
CA TYR A 103 -23.95 8.37 -1.31
C TYR A 103 -24.61 7.00 -1.14
N LEU A 104 -23.99 6.09 -0.38
CA LEU A 104 -24.52 4.74 -0.17
C LEU A 104 -25.86 4.77 0.56
N ASP A 105 -26.02 5.63 1.57
CA ASP A 105 -27.27 5.84 2.29
C ASP A 105 -28.36 6.37 1.37
N ARG A 106 -28.04 7.37 0.54
CA ARG A 106 -28.99 7.94 -0.43
C ARG A 106 -29.45 6.90 -1.45
N VAL A 107 -28.53 6.11 -2.00
CA VAL A 107 -28.86 5.05 -2.95
C VAL A 107 -29.65 3.92 -2.28
N ALA A 108 -29.33 3.56 -1.04
CA ALA A 108 -30.09 2.56 -0.28
C ALA A 108 -31.54 3.01 -0.05
N ILE A 109 -31.75 4.27 0.32
CA ILE A 109 -33.09 4.87 0.44
C ILE A 109 -33.81 4.81 -0.91
N ASN A 110 -33.17 5.28 -1.99
CA ASN A 110 -33.77 5.28 -3.32
C ASN A 110 -34.20 3.86 -3.75
N LEU A 111 -33.32 2.86 -3.58
CA LEU A 111 -33.61 1.48 -3.93
C LEU A 111 -34.75 0.86 -3.10
N THR A 112 -34.82 1.17 -1.81
CA THR A 112 -35.85 0.62 -0.92
C THR A 112 -37.21 1.29 -1.11
N THR A 113 -37.25 2.51 -1.64
CA THR A 113 -38.50 3.19 -2.01
C THR A 113 -39.10 2.72 -3.34
N ILE A 114 -38.36 1.95 -4.14
CA ILE A 114 -38.87 1.40 -5.39
C ILE A 114 -39.98 0.38 -5.12
N ASN A 115 -41.22 0.75 -5.45
CA ASN A 115 -42.34 -0.18 -5.45
C ASN A 115 -42.54 -0.77 -6.85
N ARG A 116 -42.19 -2.04 -7.01
CA ARG A 116 -42.30 -2.77 -8.29
C ARG A 116 -43.73 -2.79 -8.87
N ARG A 117 -44.76 -2.67 -8.03
CA ARG A 117 -46.16 -2.64 -8.48
C ARG A 117 -46.52 -1.37 -9.23
N ASP A 118 -45.77 -0.29 -9.00
CA ASP A 118 -46.01 1.02 -9.59
C ASP A 118 -45.17 1.23 -10.87
N ILE A 119 -44.36 0.22 -11.26
CA ILE A 119 -43.43 0.30 -12.39
C ILE A 119 -43.90 -0.61 -13.53
N SER A 120 -43.91 -0.08 -14.74
CA SER A 120 -44.17 -0.87 -15.94
C SER A 120 -43.12 -1.99 -16.11
N PRO A 121 -43.51 -3.23 -16.49
CA PRO A 121 -42.60 -4.39 -16.53
C PRO A 121 -41.29 -4.22 -17.32
N GLY A 122 -41.23 -3.29 -18.29
CA GLY A 122 -40.03 -2.97 -19.06
C GLY A 122 -39.15 -1.84 -18.50
N LYS A 123 -39.57 -1.13 -17.45
CA LYS A 123 -38.88 0.07 -16.93
C LYS A 123 -38.15 -0.13 -15.60
N VAL A 124 -38.22 -1.33 -15.03
CA VAL A 124 -37.58 -1.65 -13.74
C VAL A 124 -36.07 -1.37 -13.77
N SER A 125 -35.40 -1.70 -14.88
CA SER A 125 -33.96 -1.44 -15.05
C SER A 125 -33.62 0.05 -15.01
N ASP A 126 -34.46 0.90 -15.61
CA ASP A 126 -34.22 2.34 -15.65
C ASP A 126 -34.48 2.99 -14.29
N GLU A 127 -35.48 2.52 -13.55
CA GLU A 127 -35.70 2.97 -12.17
C GLU A 127 -34.57 2.54 -11.23
N ILE A 128 -34.01 1.32 -11.42
CA ILE A 128 -32.81 0.90 -10.68
C ILE A 128 -31.63 1.81 -11.02
N LYS A 129 -31.37 2.09 -12.30
CA LYS A 129 -30.26 2.97 -12.73
C LYS A 129 -30.39 4.37 -12.12
N LYS A 130 -31.59 4.94 -12.10
CA LYS A 130 -31.86 6.23 -11.45
C LYS A 130 -31.62 6.16 -9.95
N ALA A 131 -32.09 5.09 -9.30
CA ALA A 131 -31.93 4.93 -7.86
C ALA A 131 -30.46 4.83 -7.43
N VAL A 132 -29.61 4.20 -8.27
CA VAL A 132 -28.16 4.16 -8.07
C VAL A 132 -27.42 5.34 -8.71
N GLU A 133 -28.15 6.38 -9.14
CA GLU A 133 -27.60 7.62 -9.75
C GLU A 133 -26.71 7.36 -10.99
N MET A 134 -26.89 6.22 -11.67
CA MET A 134 -26.17 5.85 -12.90
C MET A 134 -26.90 6.26 -14.18
N ASP A 135 -28.05 6.93 -14.04
CA ASP A 135 -28.70 7.66 -15.12
C ASP A 135 -27.84 8.86 -15.49
N ARG A 136 -27.27 8.82 -16.69
CA ARG A 136 -26.90 10.06 -17.38
C ARG A 136 -28.12 10.46 -18.19
N GLY A 137 -28.58 11.70 -18.03
CA GLY A 137 -29.78 12.22 -18.69
C GLY A 137 -29.73 12.20 -20.24
N MET A 138 -30.10 13.30 -20.91
CA MET A 138 -30.09 13.33 -22.39
C MET A 138 -28.66 13.38 -22.95
N GLY A 139 -28.00 12.24 -23.11
CA GLY A 139 -26.69 12.11 -23.75
C GLY A 139 -26.37 10.68 -24.16
N SER A 140 -25.69 10.50 -25.30
CA SER A 140 -25.21 9.20 -25.75
C SER A 140 -23.89 8.84 -25.05
N GLY A 141 -23.97 8.19 -23.89
CA GLY A 141 -22.81 7.69 -23.15
C GLY A 141 -23.23 6.98 -21.88
N THR A 142 -22.44 6.02 -21.41
CA THR A 142 -22.70 5.33 -20.13
C THR A 142 -21.84 5.96 -19.03
N VAL A 143 -22.21 5.86 -17.75
CA VAL A 143 -21.30 6.28 -16.64
C VAL A 143 -19.89 5.68 -16.78
N PHE A 144 -19.78 4.52 -17.41
CA PHE A 144 -18.52 3.83 -17.71
C PHE A 144 -17.67 4.50 -18.79
N SER A 145 -18.25 5.25 -19.74
CA SER A 145 -17.47 5.87 -20.83
C SER A 145 -16.61 7.05 -20.38
N ASP A 146 -16.99 7.76 -19.32
CA ASP A 146 -16.19 8.89 -18.80
C ASP A 146 -15.53 8.57 -17.46
N HIS A 147 -15.63 7.32 -17.01
CA HIS A 147 -14.89 6.83 -15.87
C HIS A 147 -13.44 6.57 -16.28
N GLU A 148 -12.57 7.49 -15.88
CA GLU A 148 -11.12 7.32 -16.02
C GLU A 148 -10.63 6.13 -15.20
N ASP A 149 -9.63 5.42 -15.72
CA ASP A 149 -8.91 4.39 -14.98
C ASP A 149 -8.03 5.03 -13.89
N THR A 150 -8.61 5.21 -12.71
CA THR A 150 -7.93 5.74 -11.52
C THR A 150 -7.02 4.75 -10.83
N ASN A 151 -7.18 3.43 -11.07
CA ASN A 151 -6.23 2.44 -10.55
C ASN A 151 -4.88 2.61 -11.24
N SER A 152 -4.88 2.79 -12.55
CA SER A 152 -3.67 3.05 -13.32
C SER A 152 -2.93 4.32 -12.85
N ARG A 153 -3.64 5.35 -12.38
CA ARG A 153 -3.00 6.55 -11.78
C ARG A 153 -2.31 6.24 -10.46
N LEU A 154 -3.00 5.50 -9.59
CA LEU A 154 -2.46 5.13 -8.28
C LEU A 154 -1.24 4.23 -8.41
N GLU A 155 -1.30 3.22 -9.29
CA GLU A 155 -0.19 2.30 -9.56
C GLU A 155 1.06 3.06 -10.05
N VAL A 156 0.86 4.02 -10.95
CA VAL A 156 1.92 4.89 -11.45
C VAL A 156 2.56 5.73 -10.34
N VAL A 157 1.77 6.32 -9.44
CA VAL A 157 2.31 7.13 -8.33
C VAL A 157 2.99 6.28 -7.28
N LEU A 158 2.40 5.14 -6.89
CA LEU A 158 3.01 4.19 -5.96
C LEU A 158 4.36 3.71 -6.48
N ARG A 159 4.41 3.29 -7.75
CA ARG A 159 5.64 2.78 -8.34
C ARG A 159 6.72 3.86 -8.46
N ALA A 160 6.32 5.09 -8.75
CA ALA A 160 7.24 6.22 -8.73
C ALA A 160 7.82 6.50 -7.33
N CYS A 161 6.99 6.47 -6.28
CA CYS A 161 7.47 6.62 -4.90
C CYS A 161 8.46 5.52 -4.53
N GLU A 162 8.16 4.26 -4.84
CA GLU A 162 9.06 3.12 -4.59
C GLU A 162 10.44 3.32 -5.24
N LEU A 163 10.47 3.67 -6.53
CA LEU A 163 11.73 3.88 -7.25
C LEU A 163 12.51 5.10 -6.76
N ILE A 164 11.82 6.13 -6.26
CA ILE A 164 12.45 7.29 -5.64
C ILE A 164 13.12 6.88 -4.33
N ASP A 165 12.42 6.11 -3.49
CA ASP A 165 12.95 5.62 -2.22
C ASP A 165 14.14 4.69 -2.45
N GLU A 166 14.03 3.72 -3.36
CA GLU A 166 15.15 2.85 -3.77
C GLU A 166 16.38 3.67 -4.21
N LYS A 167 16.18 4.73 -5.01
CA LYS A 167 17.28 5.59 -5.46
C LYS A 167 17.91 6.39 -4.33
N ILE A 168 17.11 6.86 -3.38
CA ILE A 168 17.61 7.57 -2.19
C ILE A 168 18.39 6.61 -1.30
N GLU A 169 17.92 5.37 -1.11
CA GLU A 169 18.63 4.33 -0.36
C GLU A 169 19.98 3.98 -1.01
N GLU A 170 20.02 3.83 -2.33
CA GLU A 170 21.24 3.51 -3.08
C GLU A 170 22.28 4.65 -3.04
N GLN A 171 21.84 5.91 -3.10
CA GLN A 171 22.71 7.05 -3.42
C GLN A 171 22.81 8.10 -2.31
N GLY A 172 22.01 7.97 -1.25
CA GLY A 172 21.88 8.92 -0.15
C GLY A 172 21.06 10.17 -0.47
N ALA A 173 20.90 10.52 -1.76
CA ALA A 173 20.06 11.61 -2.22
C ALA A 173 19.73 11.46 -3.72
N LEU A 174 18.59 12.03 -4.13
CA LEU A 174 18.17 12.05 -5.51
C LEU A 174 19.01 13.05 -6.33
N LYS A 175 19.61 12.61 -7.44
CA LYS A 175 20.47 13.43 -8.29
C LYS A 175 19.69 14.07 -9.44
N ARG A 176 20.31 15.09 -10.05
CA ARG A 176 19.76 15.76 -11.24
C ARG A 176 19.65 14.75 -12.39
N GLY A 177 18.43 14.51 -12.84
CA GLY A 177 18.12 13.59 -13.95
C GLY A 177 17.48 12.28 -13.50
N ASP A 178 17.60 11.91 -12.22
CA ASP A 178 17.06 10.64 -11.70
C ASP A 178 15.55 10.57 -11.84
N LYS A 179 14.82 11.66 -11.52
CA LYS A 179 13.36 11.72 -11.72
C LYS A 179 12.97 11.31 -13.15
N LYS A 180 13.71 11.76 -14.18
CA LYS A 180 13.40 11.41 -15.57
C LYS A 180 13.59 9.91 -15.83
N VAL A 181 14.67 9.33 -15.35
CA VAL A 181 14.93 7.88 -15.49
C VAL A 181 13.82 7.08 -14.82
N ILE A 182 13.39 7.51 -13.63
CA ILE A 182 12.25 6.92 -12.91
C ILE A 182 10.96 7.05 -13.72
N TRP A 183 10.66 8.24 -14.26
CA TRP A 183 9.48 8.43 -15.12
C TRP A 183 9.48 7.51 -16.33
N ASP A 184 10.62 7.39 -17.02
CA ASP A 184 10.76 6.54 -18.20
C ASP A 184 10.52 5.07 -17.83
N GLN A 185 11.06 4.60 -16.70
CA GLN A 185 10.86 3.24 -16.22
C GLN A 185 9.40 2.96 -15.84
N VAL A 186 8.78 3.83 -15.02
CA VAL A 186 7.37 3.66 -14.61
C VAL A 186 6.45 3.69 -15.84
N ALA A 187 6.76 4.55 -16.81
CA ALA A 187 6.01 4.67 -18.06
C ALA A 187 6.06 3.36 -18.87
N GLU A 188 7.24 2.74 -18.98
CA GLU A 188 7.41 1.45 -19.65
C GLU A 188 6.65 0.33 -18.93
N GLU A 189 6.79 0.23 -17.60
CA GLU A 189 6.12 -0.79 -16.78
C GLU A 189 4.59 -0.70 -16.85
N ASN A 190 4.03 0.50 -17.04
CA ASN A 190 2.59 0.75 -17.02
C ASN A 190 1.97 1.04 -18.40
N ASN A 191 2.75 0.92 -19.48
CA ASN A 191 2.33 1.27 -20.84
C ASN A 191 1.73 2.69 -20.93
N LYS A 192 2.43 3.68 -20.36
CA LYS A 192 2.08 5.11 -20.35
C LYS A 192 3.18 5.95 -20.99
N SER A 193 2.94 7.25 -21.13
CA SER A 193 4.01 8.20 -21.47
C SER A 193 4.71 8.71 -20.21
N TRP A 194 5.98 9.10 -20.32
CA TRP A 194 6.72 9.67 -19.20
C TRP A 194 6.09 11.00 -18.73
N GLU A 195 5.46 11.78 -19.63
CA GLU A 195 4.72 13.00 -19.25
C GLU A 195 3.52 12.65 -18.37
N TYR A 196 2.78 11.57 -18.70
CA TYR A 196 1.66 11.13 -17.89
C TYR A 196 2.11 10.81 -16.46
N VAL A 197 3.20 10.06 -16.31
CA VAL A 197 3.77 9.71 -15.00
C VAL A 197 4.19 10.96 -14.23
N ARG A 198 4.95 11.86 -14.88
CA ARG A 198 5.38 13.13 -14.29
C ARG A 198 4.19 13.93 -13.78
N ASP A 199 3.14 14.05 -14.58
CA ASP A 199 1.98 14.87 -14.24
C ASP A 199 1.15 14.23 -13.11
N GLN A 200 1.08 12.90 -13.04
CA GLN A 200 0.43 12.20 -11.91
C GLN A 200 1.20 12.41 -10.62
N TYR A 201 2.53 12.28 -10.68
CA TYR A 201 3.36 12.47 -9.50
C TYR A 201 3.38 13.93 -9.04
N ALA A 202 3.40 14.89 -9.96
CA ALA A 202 3.31 16.31 -9.62
C ALA A 202 2.00 16.63 -8.88
N ALA A 203 0.87 16.07 -9.33
CA ALA A 203 -0.41 16.22 -8.64
C ALA A 203 -0.41 15.58 -7.23
N TYR A 204 0.40 14.54 -7.02
CA TYR A 204 0.62 13.95 -5.70
C TYR A 204 1.53 14.84 -4.82
N GLU A 205 2.64 15.35 -5.35
CA GLU A 205 3.51 16.31 -4.64
C GLU A 205 2.74 17.56 -4.21
N ASP A 206 1.90 18.12 -5.09
CA ASP A 206 1.07 19.29 -4.81
C ASP A 206 0.09 19.03 -3.66
N PHE A 207 -0.51 17.83 -3.63
CA PHE A 207 -1.40 17.42 -2.53
C PHE A 207 -0.65 17.30 -1.21
N ILE A 208 0.50 16.61 -1.18
CA ILE A 208 1.30 16.49 0.06
C ILE A 208 1.66 17.86 0.60
N ASN A 209 2.09 18.78 -0.28
CA ASN A 209 2.50 20.13 0.13
C ASN A 209 1.34 21.01 0.62
N SER A 210 0.09 20.57 0.45
CA SER A 210 -1.12 21.29 0.87
C SER A 210 -1.68 20.86 2.23
N ILE A 211 -1.16 19.77 2.80
CA ILE A 211 -1.53 19.24 4.12
C ILE A 211 -0.58 19.82 5.17
#